data_AF-A0AA37F3H5-F1
#
_entry.id   AF-A0AA37F3H5-F1
#
_cell.length_a   1.000
_cell.length_b   1.000
_cell.length_c   1.000
_cell.angle_alpha   90.00
_cell.angle_beta   90.00
_cell.angle_gamma   90.00
#
_symmetry.space_group_name_H-M   'P 1'
#
loop_
_entity.id
_entity.type
_entity.pdbx_description
1 polymer ?
#
loop_
_entity_poly.entity_id
_entity_poly.type
_entity_poly.pdbx_seq_one_letter_code
_entity_poly.pdbx_strand_id
1 'polypeptide(L)'
;MRTDRAKTLAPALLGLLLGLLALGPALGPGFVLRYDMVFVPDPPLALPGQGFPRAVPSDLVVALLSAVLPGQAVQKALLLGIFVLAASGAAALVPSGRLGPRLAAAAFYAWNAYLAQRLLLGQWALLLGVAGLPWAVRAVVLGGRLRLAAALLPAAVGGFQAMLVSALVVLATAVTLPGGAGSPGSPGGAGSPGSPGGASSPSSPGGASSPSSPGGADGAGGAQGGAPLRSSGAAKRARRAGEAALVLGVLSLPWLVPALLSGATTDPAGVDAFAARADGPLGVVGSLLGLGGIWNAHAVVPGQESWWSAGVRLLLAGVAVWGFVRLRGDGPPASAAEASEAGPPGSRTQALSPGPPESRVRSSSAGTQGRGAPPYRAGLAGAAVAGLGVACLGALAPGVLKALVGWWPGFGPLRDGQLYLAPFALLQALGLASAVRLLASRAATAAVTAVAVAVPVLVLPTLALGAFGRLEAVGYPEEWRRVQAIVNADPVPGALLSLPWGAHRAFAWNGGRVVLDPATKLFARRVVWNDELLVGLPGGGRIRVAAEDPLAVRVGAVLRGDPERRAAALAGLGVRYVLEHSSENAFQDGAPVFQGRELRLLRLDCPS
;
A
#
# COMPACT_ATOMS: atom_id res chain seq x y z
N MET A 1 -3.82 31.96 3.19
CA MET A 1 -3.26 31.39 1.92
C MET A 1 -1.79 30.96 2.02
N ARG A 2 -0.81 31.83 2.31
CA ARG A 2 0.62 31.41 2.40
C ARG A 2 0.89 30.39 3.52
N THR A 3 0.26 30.55 4.67
CA THR A 3 0.38 29.66 5.84
C THR A 3 -0.22 28.27 5.62
N ASP A 4 -1.29 28.13 4.84
CA ASP A 4 -1.91 26.83 4.55
C ASP A 4 -1.12 26.01 3.52
N ARG A 5 -0.50 26.68 2.55
CA ARG A 5 0.43 26.04 1.61
C ARG A 5 1.66 25.50 2.33
N ALA A 6 2.26 26.30 3.22
CA ALA A 6 3.42 25.87 3.99
C ALA A 6 3.14 24.62 4.85
N LYS A 7 1.99 24.57 5.54
CA LYS A 7 1.56 23.39 6.33
C LYS A 7 1.33 22.13 5.48
N THR A 8 1.00 22.30 4.21
CA THR A 8 0.75 21.19 3.28
C THR A 8 2.05 20.69 2.64
N LEU A 9 2.99 21.59 2.38
CA LEU A 9 4.28 21.26 1.77
C LEU A 9 5.31 20.73 2.78
N ALA A 10 5.27 21.17 4.05
CA ALA A 10 6.26 20.77 5.04
C ALA A 10 6.40 19.25 5.23
N PRO A 11 5.32 18.43 5.30
CA PRO A 11 5.46 16.97 5.34
C PRO A 11 6.09 16.36 4.09
N ALA A 12 5.80 16.92 2.90
CA ALA A 12 6.38 16.45 1.65
C ALA A 12 7.89 16.75 1.60
N LEU A 13 8.30 17.95 2.05
CA LEU A 13 9.71 18.33 2.19
C LEU A 13 10.43 17.45 3.22
N LEU A 14 9.80 17.16 4.36
CA LEU A 14 10.35 16.23 5.34
C LEU A 14 10.53 14.83 4.73
N GLY A 15 9.55 14.33 3.98
CA GLY A 15 9.66 13.07 3.25
C GLY A 15 10.84 13.08 2.27
N LEU A 16 11.03 14.16 1.50
CA LEU A 16 12.17 14.31 0.61
C LEU A 16 13.50 14.27 1.38
N LEU A 17 13.62 15.02 2.49
CA LEU A 17 14.82 15.02 3.32
C LEU A 17 15.14 13.64 3.91
N LEU A 18 14.13 12.93 4.40
CA LEU A 18 14.27 11.55 4.90
C LEU A 18 14.67 10.59 3.77
N GLY A 19 14.10 10.74 2.58
CA GLY A 19 14.48 9.93 1.41
C GLY A 19 15.92 10.19 0.95
N LEU A 20 16.34 11.46 0.91
CA LEU A 20 17.74 11.82 0.62
C LEU A 20 18.70 11.22 1.66
N LEU A 21 18.33 11.31 2.94
CA LEU A 21 19.11 10.73 4.04
C LEU A 21 19.17 9.20 3.96
N ALA A 22 18.05 8.53 3.67
CA ALA A 22 17.98 7.07 3.58
C ALA A 22 18.74 6.53 2.37
N LEU A 23 18.64 7.18 1.21
CA LEU A 23 19.27 6.71 -0.03
C LEU A 23 20.75 7.09 -0.10
N GLY A 24 21.14 8.30 0.29
CA GLY A 24 22.54 8.75 0.36
C GLY A 24 23.39 8.33 -0.86
N PRO A 25 24.39 7.43 -0.72
CA PRO A 25 25.22 6.93 -1.84
C PRO A 25 24.44 6.30 -3.00
N ALA A 26 23.24 5.78 -2.74
CA ALA A 26 22.35 5.19 -3.74
C ALA A 26 21.83 6.21 -4.78
N LEU A 27 21.98 7.51 -4.50
CA LEU A 27 21.63 8.60 -5.42
C LEU A 27 22.77 8.95 -6.40
N GLY A 28 23.92 8.28 -6.31
CA GLY A 28 25.02 8.41 -7.25
C GLY A 28 24.66 7.95 -8.68
N PRO A 29 25.59 8.13 -9.64
CA PRO A 29 25.40 7.67 -11.02
C PRO A 29 25.33 6.14 -11.09
N GLY A 30 24.52 5.60 -12.01
CA GLY A 30 24.27 4.17 -12.14
C GLY A 30 22.90 3.77 -11.61
N PHE A 31 22.69 2.50 -11.24
CA PHE A 31 21.45 1.93 -10.74
C PHE A 31 21.67 1.33 -9.36
N VAL A 32 20.64 1.31 -8.53
CA VAL A 32 20.67 0.57 -7.25
C VAL A 32 20.18 -0.84 -7.54
N LEU A 33 21.07 -1.84 -7.43
CA LEU A 33 20.80 -3.22 -7.82
C LEU A 33 20.94 -4.16 -6.63
N ARG A 34 19.80 -4.62 -6.10
CA ARG A 34 19.77 -5.49 -4.92
C ARG A 34 18.43 -6.24 -4.83
N TYR A 35 18.48 -7.56 -4.68
CA TYR A 35 17.32 -8.45 -4.66
C TYR A 35 16.31 -8.08 -5.76
N ASP A 36 15.10 -7.65 -5.40
CA ASP A 36 14.04 -7.29 -6.35
C ASP A 36 14.21 -5.88 -6.97
N MET A 37 15.21 -5.11 -6.52
CA MET A 37 15.54 -3.80 -7.06
C MET A 37 16.31 -3.94 -8.37
N VAL A 38 15.59 -4.35 -9.42
CA VAL A 38 16.13 -4.48 -10.77
C VAL A 38 15.54 -3.40 -11.65
N PHE A 39 16.41 -2.48 -12.06
CA PHE A 39 16.18 -1.47 -13.09
C PHE A 39 17.31 -1.59 -14.11
N VAL A 40 16.98 -1.45 -15.38
CA VAL A 40 17.92 -1.63 -16.47
C VAL A 40 18.03 -0.37 -17.32
N PRO A 41 19.14 -0.15 -18.04
CA PRO A 41 19.18 0.82 -19.12
C PRO A 41 18.21 0.40 -20.22
N ASP A 42 17.51 1.38 -20.79
CA ASP A 42 16.65 1.21 -21.97
C ASP A 42 15.71 -0.02 -21.90
N PRO A 43 14.87 -0.11 -20.84
CA PRO A 43 13.93 -1.22 -20.68
C PRO A 43 12.98 -1.31 -21.88
N PRO A 44 12.76 -2.51 -22.45
CA PRO A 44 11.90 -2.69 -23.61
C PRO A 44 10.42 -2.47 -23.27
N LEU A 45 9.67 -1.92 -24.21
CA LEU A 45 8.21 -1.84 -24.13
C LEU A 45 7.61 -3.20 -24.53
N ALA A 46 7.53 -4.12 -23.56
CA ALA A 46 6.87 -5.41 -23.76
C ALA A 46 5.44 -5.37 -23.22
N LEU A 47 4.47 -5.79 -24.02
CA LEU A 47 3.08 -5.98 -23.57
C LEU A 47 2.97 -7.27 -22.74
N PRO A 48 2.14 -7.28 -21.69
CA PRO A 48 1.89 -8.47 -20.89
C PRO A 48 1.27 -9.58 -21.75
N GLY A 49 1.99 -10.67 -21.97
CA GLY A 49 1.46 -11.76 -22.81
C GLY A 49 2.25 -13.06 -22.82
N GLN A 50 3.53 -13.08 -22.44
CA GLN A 50 4.34 -14.31 -22.47
C GLN A 50 5.15 -14.49 -21.19
N GLY A 51 4.70 -15.38 -20.30
CA GLY A 51 5.39 -15.74 -19.05
C GLY A 51 4.64 -15.34 -17.78
N PHE A 52 5.20 -15.69 -16.63
CA PHE A 52 4.59 -15.42 -15.32
C PHE A 52 4.71 -13.92 -14.97
N PRO A 53 3.59 -13.21 -14.71
CA PRO A 53 3.55 -11.75 -14.59
C PRO A 53 4.02 -11.27 -13.20
N ARG A 54 5.32 -11.42 -12.88
CA ARG A 54 5.84 -10.96 -11.57
C ARG A 54 5.99 -9.44 -11.46
N ALA A 55 6.04 -8.71 -12.58
CA ALA A 55 6.39 -7.29 -12.58
C ALA A 55 5.53 -6.43 -13.55
N VAL A 56 4.39 -6.95 -13.98
CA VAL A 56 3.36 -6.16 -14.68
C VAL A 56 2.41 -5.60 -13.62
N PRO A 57 2.21 -4.27 -13.51
CA PRO A 57 2.48 -3.22 -14.49
C PRO A 57 3.68 -2.31 -14.13
N SER A 58 4.43 -2.61 -13.07
CA SER A 58 5.57 -1.79 -12.63
C SER A 58 6.62 -1.61 -13.73
N ASP A 59 6.95 -2.69 -14.45
CA ASP A 59 7.97 -2.66 -15.51
C ASP A 59 7.49 -1.84 -16.72
N LEU A 60 6.20 -1.91 -17.07
CA LEU A 60 5.62 -1.08 -18.13
C LEU A 60 5.70 0.41 -17.77
N VAL A 61 5.38 0.77 -16.53
CA VAL A 61 5.47 2.17 -16.09
C VAL A 61 6.91 2.65 -16.11
N VAL A 62 7.85 1.83 -15.64
CA VAL A 62 9.28 2.15 -15.71
C VAL A 62 9.73 2.29 -17.16
N ALA A 63 9.30 1.43 -18.07
CA ALA A 63 9.63 1.52 -19.49
C ALA A 63 9.08 2.78 -20.15
N LEU A 64 7.82 3.12 -19.90
CA LEU A 64 7.20 4.36 -20.41
C LEU A 64 7.89 5.62 -19.89
N LEU A 65 8.23 5.66 -18.60
CA LEU A 65 8.99 6.78 -18.04
C LEU A 65 10.42 6.83 -18.59
N SER A 66 11.02 5.67 -18.85
CA SER A 66 12.38 5.55 -19.37
C SER A 66 12.49 5.92 -20.86
N ALA A 67 11.37 6.01 -21.58
CA ALA A 67 11.34 6.54 -22.94
C ALA A 67 11.62 8.05 -23.01
N VAL A 68 11.44 8.77 -21.90
CA VAL A 68 11.61 10.24 -21.83
C VAL A 68 12.77 10.64 -20.93
N LEU A 69 13.00 9.88 -19.86
CA LEU A 69 14.05 10.14 -18.88
C LEU A 69 15.03 8.96 -18.84
N PRO A 70 16.33 9.17 -18.56
CA PRO A 70 17.24 8.06 -18.34
C PRO A 70 16.72 7.11 -17.25
N GLY A 71 16.75 5.79 -17.48
CA GLY A 71 16.19 4.79 -16.56
C GLY A 71 16.74 4.91 -15.14
N GLN A 72 18.00 5.32 -15.00
CA GLN A 72 18.58 5.63 -13.69
C GLN A 72 17.82 6.77 -12.99
N ALA A 73 17.51 7.87 -13.67
CA ALA A 73 16.80 9.01 -13.08
C ALA A 73 15.37 8.62 -12.66
N VAL A 74 14.70 7.80 -13.48
CA VAL A 74 13.39 7.21 -13.16
C VAL A 74 13.43 6.44 -11.85
N GLN A 75 14.44 5.57 -11.67
CA GLN A 75 14.62 4.82 -10.42
C GLN A 75 14.73 5.75 -9.20
N LYS A 76 15.57 6.80 -9.26
CA LYS A 76 15.82 7.69 -8.10
C LYS A 76 14.57 8.51 -7.80
N ALA A 77 13.89 9.00 -8.84
CA ALA A 77 12.63 9.72 -8.71
C ALA A 77 11.55 8.85 -8.04
N LEU A 78 11.42 7.59 -8.44
CA LEU A 78 10.48 6.66 -7.82
C LEU A 78 10.84 6.37 -6.36
N LEU A 79 12.12 6.10 -6.07
CA LEU A 79 12.58 5.82 -4.71
C LEU A 79 12.37 7.02 -3.78
N LEU A 80 12.70 8.24 -4.21
CA LEU A 80 12.42 9.46 -3.44
C LEU A 80 10.91 9.74 -3.34
N GLY A 81 10.16 9.46 -4.40
CA GLY A 81 8.71 9.61 -4.47
C GLY A 81 7.98 8.78 -3.41
N ILE A 82 8.48 7.58 -3.08
CA ILE A 82 7.94 6.73 -2.00
C ILE A 82 7.94 7.50 -0.67
N PHE A 83 9.07 8.12 -0.29
CA PHE A 83 9.17 8.86 0.97
C PHE A 83 8.27 10.11 0.98
N VAL A 84 8.23 10.85 -0.12
CA VAL A 84 7.39 12.05 -0.25
C VAL A 84 5.91 11.69 -0.16
N LEU A 85 5.48 10.65 -0.88
CA LEU A 85 4.09 10.19 -0.91
C LEU A 85 3.65 9.65 0.46
N ALA A 86 4.49 8.84 1.10
CA ALA A 86 4.25 8.30 2.44
C ALA A 86 4.12 9.41 3.48
N ALA A 87 5.10 10.32 3.53
CA ALA A 87 5.14 11.42 4.51
C ALA A 87 3.95 12.37 4.36
N SER A 88 3.67 12.82 3.14
CA SER A 88 2.56 13.72 2.84
C SER A 88 1.19 13.05 3.07
N GLY A 89 1.06 11.77 2.74
CA GLY A 89 -0.16 10.99 2.94
C GLY A 89 -0.49 10.77 4.41
N ALA A 90 0.47 10.29 5.20
CA ALA A 90 0.27 10.07 6.63
C ALA A 90 -0.09 11.39 7.34
N ALA A 91 0.62 12.47 7.02
CA ALA A 91 0.31 13.80 7.53
C ALA A 91 -1.06 14.34 7.10
N ALA A 92 -1.59 13.92 5.96
CA ALA A 92 -2.92 14.32 5.48
C ALA A 92 -4.07 13.59 6.17
N LEU A 93 -3.80 12.42 6.79
CA LEU A 93 -4.80 11.68 7.57
C LEU A 93 -4.91 12.16 9.02
N VAL A 94 -3.86 12.77 9.57
CA VAL A 94 -3.88 13.29 10.95
C VAL A 94 -5.02 14.31 11.09
N PRO A 95 -6.00 14.08 11.99
CA PRO A 95 -7.17 14.93 12.12
C PRO A 95 -6.86 16.15 13.01
N SER A 96 -5.77 16.87 12.70
CA SER A 96 -5.35 18.07 13.42
C SER A 96 -4.83 19.16 12.48
N GLY A 97 -5.14 20.41 12.81
CA GLY A 97 -4.60 21.59 12.11
C GLY A 97 -3.17 21.96 12.52
N ARG A 98 -2.62 21.29 13.54
CA ARG A 98 -1.27 21.56 14.09
C ARG A 98 -0.20 20.87 13.24
N LEU A 99 0.88 21.58 12.95
CA LEU A 99 1.98 21.06 12.13
C LEU A 99 2.74 19.92 12.84
N GLY A 100 2.95 20.03 14.16
CA GLY A 100 3.76 19.06 14.92
C GLY A 100 3.31 17.60 14.80
N PRO A 101 2.04 17.27 15.14
CA PRO A 101 1.49 15.94 14.94
C PRO A 101 1.57 15.43 13.50
N ARG A 102 1.40 16.33 12.51
CA ARG A 102 1.49 15.98 11.09
C ARG A 102 2.91 15.61 10.68
N LEU A 103 3.91 16.34 11.15
CA LEU A 103 5.33 16.02 10.93
C LEU A 103 5.73 14.73 11.65
N ALA A 104 5.22 14.48 12.86
CA ALA A 104 5.44 13.21 13.56
C ALA A 104 4.89 12.01 12.76
N ALA A 105 3.63 12.08 12.30
CA ALA A 105 3.05 11.03 11.45
C ALA A 105 3.88 10.80 10.18
N ALA A 106 4.31 11.90 9.54
CA ALA A 106 5.15 11.85 8.35
C ALA A 106 6.48 11.12 8.60
N ALA A 107 7.18 11.47 9.68
CA ALA A 107 8.47 10.87 10.04
C ALA A 107 8.34 9.37 10.37
N PHE A 108 7.40 9.00 11.25
CA PHE A 108 7.21 7.59 11.64
C PHE A 108 6.73 6.69 10.50
N TYR A 109 5.95 7.23 9.54
CA TYR A 109 5.50 6.44 8.39
C TYR A 109 6.56 6.32 7.30
N ALA A 110 7.36 7.37 7.08
CA ALA A 110 8.42 7.38 6.08
C ALA A 110 9.74 6.75 6.56
N TRP A 111 9.94 6.58 7.87
CA TRP A 111 11.14 5.99 8.46
C TRP A 111 10.77 4.97 9.55
N ASN A 112 10.71 3.69 9.17
CA ASN A 112 10.43 2.58 10.09
C ASN A 112 11.03 1.26 9.57
N ALA A 113 11.03 0.24 10.43
CA ALA A 113 11.62 -1.06 10.13
C ALA A 113 10.97 -1.74 8.91
N TYR A 114 9.65 -1.63 8.77
CA TYR A 114 8.92 -2.22 7.65
C TYR A 114 9.42 -1.62 6.32
N LEU A 115 9.45 -0.29 6.22
CA LEU A 115 9.92 0.39 5.02
C LEU A 115 11.38 0.05 4.72
N ALA A 116 12.23 0.08 5.75
CA ALA A 116 13.66 -0.20 5.63
C ALA A 116 13.95 -1.60 5.08
N GLN A 117 13.32 -2.63 5.66
CA GLN A 117 13.54 -4.03 5.27
C GLN A 117 13.05 -4.31 3.85
N ARG A 118 11.90 -3.72 3.45
CA ARG A 118 11.37 -3.86 2.10
C ARG A 118 12.21 -3.10 1.07
N LEU A 119 12.77 -1.95 1.45
CA LEU A 119 13.70 -1.20 0.61
C LEU A 119 14.99 -2.00 0.39
N LEU A 120 15.51 -2.65 1.43
CA LEU A 120 16.69 -3.52 1.36
C LEU A 120 16.48 -4.80 0.56
N LEU A 121 15.25 -5.33 0.52
CA LEU A 121 14.84 -6.40 -0.41
C LEU A 121 14.55 -5.90 -1.82
N GLY A 122 14.57 -4.60 -2.05
CA GLY A 122 14.28 -4.05 -3.37
C GLY A 122 12.81 -4.07 -3.77
N GLN A 123 11.89 -4.22 -2.81
CA GLN A 123 10.45 -4.28 -3.03
C GLN A 123 9.84 -2.88 -3.20
N TRP A 124 10.44 -2.08 -4.09
CA TRP A 124 10.07 -0.69 -4.35
C TRP A 124 8.62 -0.57 -4.87
N ALA A 125 8.15 -1.54 -5.67
CA ALA A 125 6.80 -1.57 -6.20
C ALA A 125 5.76 -1.73 -5.07
N LEU A 126 6.00 -2.65 -4.13
CA LEU A 126 5.18 -2.78 -2.92
C LEU A 126 5.20 -1.48 -2.10
N LEU A 127 6.40 -0.92 -1.87
CA LEU A 127 6.56 0.31 -1.10
C LEU A 127 5.84 1.51 -1.73
N LEU A 128 5.73 1.58 -3.06
CA LEU A 128 4.96 2.62 -3.75
C LEU A 128 3.48 2.54 -3.38
N GLY A 129 2.91 1.33 -3.32
CA GLY A 129 1.52 1.15 -2.88
C GLY A 129 1.32 1.41 -1.39
N VAL A 130 2.26 0.99 -0.55
CA VAL A 130 2.24 1.30 0.88
C VAL A 130 2.30 2.81 1.09
N ALA A 131 3.18 3.53 0.39
CA ALA A 131 3.27 4.98 0.45
C ALA A 131 1.96 5.67 0.01
N GLY A 132 1.23 5.10 -0.95
CA GLY A 132 -0.09 5.57 -1.40
C GLY A 132 -1.24 5.22 -0.45
N LEU A 133 -1.07 4.27 0.47
CA LEU A 133 -2.11 3.76 1.36
C LEU A 133 -2.86 4.86 2.14
N PRO A 134 -2.20 5.88 2.73
CA PRO A 134 -2.91 6.94 3.45
C PRO A 134 -3.81 7.77 2.53
N TRP A 135 -3.41 7.96 1.27
CA TRP A 135 -4.20 8.67 0.26
C TRP A 135 -5.42 7.87 -0.16
N ALA A 136 -5.29 6.56 -0.31
CA ALA A 136 -6.41 5.67 -0.59
C ALA A 136 -7.45 5.71 0.54
N VAL A 137 -7.02 5.63 1.80
CA VAL A 137 -7.89 5.79 2.98
C VAL A 137 -8.61 7.14 2.96
N ARG A 138 -7.87 8.22 2.69
CA ARG A 138 -8.43 9.57 2.60
C ARG A 138 -9.46 9.67 1.46
N ALA A 139 -9.20 9.07 0.31
CA ALA A 139 -10.11 9.06 -0.83
C ALA A 139 -11.42 8.33 -0.52
N VAL A 140 -11.38 7.20 0.19
CA VAL A 140 -12.57 6.47 0.65
C VAL A 140 -13.44 7.34 1.56
N VAL A 141 -12.81 8.07 2.50
CA VAL A 141 -13.49 8.98 3.43
C VAL A 141 -14.14 10.15 2.70
N LEU A 142 -13.42 10.75 1.75
CA LEU A 142 -13.91 11.89 0.95
C LEU A 142 -14.94 11.46 -0.11
N GLY A 143 -15.00 10.17 -0.45
CA GLY A 143 -15.84 9.62 -1.50
C GLY A 143 -15.38 9.98 -2.92
N GLY A 144 -16.00 9.32 -3.91
CA GLY A 144 -15.78 9.56 -5.33
C GLY A 144 -14.86 8.52 -5.99
N ARG A 145 -15.37 7.86 -7.04
CA ARG A 145 -14.69 6.76 -7.74
C ARG A 145 -13.38 7.18 -8.39
N LEU A 146 -13.38 8.31 -9.10
CA LEU A 146 -12.17 8.85 -9.76
C LEU A 146 -11.09 9.23 -8.74
N ARG A 147 -11.49 9.79 -7.59
CA ARG A 147 -10.57 10.12 -6.50
C ARG A 147 -9.94 8.87 -5.90
N LEU A 148 -10.74 7.83 -5.69
CA LEU A 148 -10.25 6.54 -5.21
C LEU A 148 -9.32 5.88 -6.23
N ALA A 149 -9.69 5.87 -7.51
CA ALA A 149 -8.86 5.34 -8.58
C ALA A 149 -7.50 6.05 -8.65
N ALA A 150 -7.50 7.39 -8.65
CA ALA A 150 -6.27 8.19 -8.63
C ALA A 150 -5.39 7.90 -7.40
N ALA A 151 -6.01 7.76 -6.22
CA ALA A 151 -5.29 7.44 -4.99
C ALA A 151 -4.75 6.00 -4.93
N LEU A 152 -5.32 5.09 -5.73
CA LEU A 152 -4.87 3.71 -5.86
C LEU A 152 -3.85 3.50 -6.99
N LEU A 153 -3.59 4.50 -7.84
CA LEU A 153 -2.56 4.42 -8.89
C LEU A 153 -1.19 3.95 -8.35
N PRO A 154 -0.64 4.49 -7.23
CA PRO A 154 0.64 4.02 -6.72
C PRO A 154 0.65 2.52 -6.41
N ALA A 155 -0.43 2.00 -5.84
CA ALA A 155 -0.55 0.58 -5.53
C ALA A 155 -0.87 -0.26 -6.78
N ALA A 156 -1.54 0.30 -7.79
CA ALA A 156 -1.78 -0.39 -9.05
C ALA A 156 -0.48 -0.55 -9.83
N VAL A 157 0.34 0.51 -9.89
CA VAL A 157 1.71 0.48 -10.40
C VAL A 157 2.57 -0.49 -9.59
N GLY A 158 2.39 -0.51 -8.27
CA GLY A 158 3.06 -1.42 -7.35
C GLY A 158 2.74 -2.90 -7.52
N GLY A 159 1.75 -3.23 -8.37
CA GLY A 159 1.37 -4.59 -8.72
C GLY A 159 0.52 -5.30 -7.67
N PHE A 160 0.45 -6.62 -7.82
CA PHE A 160 -0.50 -7.47 -7.12
C PHE A 160 -0.43 -7.37 -5.58
N GLN A 161 0.75 -7.52 -4.97
CA GLN A 161 0.91 -7.47 -3.52
C GLN A 161 0.55 -6.10 -2.94
N ALA A 162 0.90 -5.02 -3.64
CA ALA A 162 0.57 -3.66 -3.25
C ALA A 162 -0.95 -3.41 -3.27
N MET A 163 -1.64 -3.96 -4.27
CA MET A 163 -3.10 -3.92 -4.34
C MET A 163 -3.79 -4.74 -3.25
N LEU A 164 -3.31 -5.94 -2.92
CA LEU A 164 -3.89 -6.75 -1.84
C LEU A 164 -3.84 -6.04 -0.48
N VAL A 165 -2.68 -5.48 -0.14
CA VAL A 165 -2.50 -4.69 1.08
C VAL A 165 -3.42 -3.46 1.08
N SER A 166 -3.54 -2.78 -0.07
CA SER A 166 -4.43 -1.62 -0.20
C SER A 166 -5.90 -2.00 -0.11
N ALA A 167 -6.32 -3.11 -0.72
CA ALA A 167 -7.67 -3.63 -0.70
C ALA A 167 -8.13 -3.94 0.73
N LEU A 168 -7.27 -4.58 1.53
CA LEU A 168 -7.55 -4.88 2.94
C LEU A 168 -7.97 -3.61 3.70
N VAL A 169 -7.24 -2.51 3.53
CA VAL A 169 -7.53 -1.25 4.25
C VAL A 169 -8.69 -0.50 3.65
N VAL A 170 -8.76 -0.40 2.32
CA VAL A 170 -9.79 0.34 1.59
C VAL A 170 -11.17 -0.27 1.83
N LEU A 171 -11.30 -1.59 1.72
CA LEU A 171 -12.55 -2.30 1.95
C LEU A 171 -12.96 -2.21 3.43
N ALA A 172 -12.04 -2.49 4.37
CA ALA A 172 -12.31 -2.35 5.80
C ALA A 172 -12.75 -0.92 6.18
N THR A 173 -12.14 0.09 5.58
CA THR A 173 -12.55 1.49 5.74
C THR A 173 -13.94 1.72 5.17
N ALA A 174 -14.20 1.30 3.93
CA ALA A 174 -15.47 1.53 3.25
C ALA A 174 -16.67 0.91 3.99
N VAL A 175 -16.52 -0.29 4.56
CA VAL A 175 -17.59 -1.01 5.27
C VAL A 175 -17.84 -0.47 6.69
N THR A 176 -16.87 0.24 7.28
CA THR A 176 -16.99 0.80 8.64
C THR A 176 -17.35 2.28 8.66
N LEU A 177 -17.35 2.96 7.51
CA LEU A 177 -17.71 4.38 7.43
C LEU A 177 -19.14 4.62 7.97
N PRO A 178 -19.36 5.68 8.76
CA PRO A 178 -20.70 6.07 9.16
C PRO A 178 -21.58 6.32 7.92
N GLY A 179 -22.73 5.66 7.84
CA GLY A 179 -23.75 5.96 6.86
C GLY A 179 -24.40 7.27 7.29
N GLY A 180 -23.97 8.40 6.72
CA GLY A 180 -24.38 9.72 7.19
C GLY A 180 -25.90 9.86 7.31
N ALA A 181 -26.35 10.37 8.46
CA ALA A 181 -27.63 11.05 8.59
C ALA A 181 -27.63 12.24 7.62
N GLY A 182 -28.78 12.52 6.99
CA GLY A 182 -28.90 13.48 5.90
C GLY A 182 -28.30 14.85 6.22
N SER A 183 -27.79 15.52 5.19
CA SER A 183 -27.62 16.98 5.25
C SER A 183 -28.94 17.61 5.69
N PRO A 184 -28.94 18.57 6.64
CA PRO A 184 -30.07 19.49 6.78
C PRO A 184 -30.28 20.17 5.43
N GLY A 185 -31.53 20.22 4.97
CA GLY A 185 -31.91 20.54 3.61
C GLY A 185 -31.36 21.87 3.08
N SER A 186 -31.19 21.90 1.75
CA SER A 186 -31.30 23.16 1.01
C SER A 186 -32.60 23.86 1.40
N PRO A 187 -32.59 25.13 1.83
CA PRO A 187 -33.81 25.91 1.91
C PRO A 187 -34.20 26.27 0.48
N GLY A 188 -35.12 25.50 -0.10
CA GLY A 188 -35.63 25.73 -1.44
C GLY A 188 -37.15 25.56 -1.44
N GLY A 189 -37.87 26.68 -1.52
CA GLY A 189 -39.29 26.72 -1.88
C GLY A 189 -40.25 27.17 -0.77
N ALA A 190 -40.03 28.36 -0.19
CA ALA A 190 -41.12 29.08 0.44
C ALA A 190 -42.06 29.59 -0.67
N GLY A 191 -43.20 28.92 -0.86
CA GLY A 191 -44.32 29.44 -1.62
C GLY A 191 -44.88 30.67 -0.93
N SER A 192 -44.97 31.78 -1.66
CA SER A 192 -45.58 33.02 -1.19
C SER A 192 -47.10 32.85 -1.00
N PRO A 193 -47.71 33.43 0.05
CA PRO A 193 -49.16 33.51 0.14
C PRO A 193 -49.65 34.73 -0.63
N GLY A 194 -50.43 34.51 -1.70
CA GLY A 194 -51.19 35.53 -2.40
C GLY A 194 -52.58 35.70 -1.77
N SER A 195 -52.88 36.94 -1.39
CA SER A 195 -54.12 37.43 -0.77
C SER A 195 -55.37 37.37 -1.68
N PRO A 196 -56.58 37.66 -1.15
CA PRO A 196 -57.86 37.11 -1.60
C PRO A 196 -58.66 38.02 -2.55
N GLY A 197 -59.64 37.44 -3.25
CA GLY A 197 -60.68 38.21 -3.91
C GLY A 197 -61.73 37.36 -4.64
N GLY A 198 -63.00 37.60 -4.32
CA GLY A 198 -64.09 37.44 -5.29
C GLY A 198 -65.04 36.25 -5.13
N ALA A 199 -66.07 36.47 -4.30
CA ALA A 199 -67.49 36.17 -4.55
C ALA A 199 -67.88 34.90 -5.32
N SER A 200 -68.64 34.01 -4.67
CA SER A 200 -70.10 33.90 -4.86
C SER A 200 -70.66 32.62 -4.19
N SER A 201 -71.54 32.81 -3.21
CA SER A 201 -72.60 31.85 -2.81
C SER A 201 -73.67 31.73 -3.93
N PRO A 202 -74.75 30.92 -3.86
CA PRO A 202 -75.26 30.16 -2.71
C PRO A 202 -75.82 28.74 -3.05
N SER A 203 -76.04 27.92 -2.03
CA SER A 203 -77.33 27.25 -1.76
C SER A 203 -77.23 26.23 -0.62
N SER A 204 -78.09 26.44 0.37
CA SER A 204 -78.38 25.72 1.62
C SER A 204 -79.07 24.34 1.40
N PRO A 205 -79.74 23.72 2.39
CA PRO A 205 -79.25 23.10 3.65
C PRO A 205 -79.87 21.69 3.92
N GLY A 206 -79.53 21.07 5.05
CA GLY A 206 -80.30 19.97 5.68
C GLY A 206 -79.48 18.68 5.82
N GLY A 207 -79.54 17.90 6.89
CA GLY A 207 -80.27 17.90 8.16
C GLY A 207 -79.53 16.91 9.09
N ALA A 208 -79.45 17.21 10.38
CA ALA A 208 -80.22 16.53 11.44
C ALA A 208 -79.84 15.06 11.74
N SER A 209 -79.33 14.89 12.98
CA SER A 209 -79.63 13.83 13.96
C SER A 209 -79.26 12.35 13.72
N SER A 210 -78.42 11.87 14.66
CA SER A 210 -78.32 10.56 15.37
C SER A 210 -79.59 9.66 15.37
N PRO A 211 -79.56 8.32 15.66
CA PRO A 211 -78.79 7.69 16.77
C PRO A 211 -78.40 6.19 16.66
N SER A 212 -77.81 5.68 17.76
CA SER A 212 -77.84 4.32 18.33
C SER A 212 -76.98 3.16 17.76
N SER A 213 -76.14 2.64 18.67
CA SER A 213 -75.45 1.33 18.77
C SER A 213 -76.42 0.11 18.69
N PRO A 214 -76.01 -1.19 18.75
CA PRO A 214 -74.71 -1.77 19.17
C PRO A 214 -74.20 -3.02 18.40
N GLY A 215 -72.97 -3.46 18.71
CA GLY A 215 -72.60 -4.89 18.59
C GLY A 215 -71.23 -5.22 17.98
N GLY A 216 -70.29 -5.64 18.84
CA GLY A 216 -69.60 -6.93 18.69
C GLY A 216 -68.30 -7.04 17.86
N ALA A 217 -67.28 -7.54 18.55
CA ALA A 217 -66.17 -8.40 18.08
C ALA A 217 -64.88 -7.75 17.53
N ASP A 218 -63.86 -7.79 18.39
CA ASP A 218 -62.55 -8.41 18.19
C ASP A 218 -61.84 -8.25 16.83
N GLY A 219 -60.75 -7.49 16.85
CA GLY A 219 -59.78 -7.48 15.74
C GLY A 219 -58.60 -6.58 16.05
N ALA A 220 -57.48 -7.20 16.43
CA ALA A 220 -56.19 -6.60 16.72
C ALA A 220 -55.78 -5.46 15.76
N GLY A 221 -55.76 -4.22 16.28
CA GLY A 221 -55.23 -3.05 15.59
C GLY A 221 -53.70 -3.00 15.69
N GLY A 222 -53.04 -3.30 14.57
CA GLY A 222 -51.60 -3.31 14.42
C GLY A 222 -50.94 -1.96 14.73
N ALA A 223 -49.99 -2.00 15.65
CA ALA A 223 -48.92 -1.01 15.74
C ALA A 223 -47.91 -1.28 14.60
N GLN A 224 -48.03 -0.57 13.47
CA GLN A 224 -46.94 -0.45 12.49
C GLN A 224 -46.84 0.98 11.97
N GLY A 225 -46.16 1.81 12.77
CA GLY A 225 -45.68 3.13 12.38
C GLY A 225 -44.26 3.33 12.90
N GLY A 226 -43.33 2.46 12.49
CA GLY A 226 -41.99 2.40 13.06
C GLY A 226 -40.87 2.15 12.03
N ALA A 227 -40.37 3.25 11.46
CA ALA A 227 -38.98 3.48 11.01
C ALA A 227 -38.39 2.75 9.76
N PRO A 228 -38.19 3.48 8.65
CA PRO A 228 -37.22 3.13 7.60
C PRO A 228 -35.85 3.82 7.77
N LEU A 229 -35.48 4.33 8.96
CA LEU A 229 -34.23 5.11 9.12
C LEU A 229 -32.95 4.25 9.16
N ARG A 230 -33.03 2.96 9.54
CA ARG A 230 -31.86 2.06 9.61
C ARG A 230 -31.39 1.54 8.25
N SER A 231 -32.26 1.46 7.24
CA SER A 231 -31.94 0.92 5.91
C SER A 231 -31.03 1.85 5.10
N SER A 232 -31.17 3.16 5.27
CA SER A 232 -30.42 4.17 4.50
C SER A 232 -28.90 4.14 4.76
N GLY A 233 -28.49 3.88 6.00
CA GLY A 233 -27.07 3.83 6.38
C GLY A 233 -26.37 2.56 5.88
N ALA A 234 -27.05 1.42 5.96
CA ALA A 234 -26.53 0.14 5.45
C ALA A 234 -26.41 0.18 3.92
N ALA A 235 -27.41 0.69 3.22
CA ALA A 235 -27.38 0.84 1.76
C ALA A 235 -26.24 1.74 1.28
N LYS A 236 -26.00 2.88 1.96
CA LYS A 236 -24.86 3.77 1.65
C LYS A 236 -23.51 3.09 1.86
N ARG A 237 -23.35 2.31 2.93
CA ARG A 237 -22.12 1.53 3.20
C ARG A 237 -21.91 0.46 2.13
N ALA A 238 -22.95 -0.32 1.82
CA ALA A 238 -22.90 -1.34 0.78
C ALA A 238 -22.52 -0.74 -0.58
N ARG A 239 -23.12 0.41 -0.94
CA ARG A 239 -22.76 1.13 -2.17
C ARG A 239 -21.29 1.57 -2.18
N ARG A 240 -20.79 2.17 -1.09
CA ARG A 240 -19.37 2.59 -1.01
C ARG A 240 -18.41 1.42 -1.08
N ALA A 241 -18.72 0.32 -0.39
CA ALA A 241 -17.95 -0.91 -0.44
C ALA A 241 -17.96 -1.51 -1.86
N GLY A 242 -19.12 -1.53 -2.53
CA GLY A 242 -19.24 -1.96 -3.92
C GLY A 242 -18.46 -1.07 -4.90
N GLU A 243 -18.49 0.25 -4.72
CA GLU A 243 -17.69 1.18 -5.52
C GLU A 243 -16.18 0.98 -5.29
N ALA A 244 -15.76 0.77 -4.05
CA ALA A 244 -14.37 0.48 -3.74
C ALA A 244 -13.91 -0.86 -4.31
N ALA A 245 -14.72 -1.91 -4.18
CA ALA A 245 -14.48 -3.22 -4.77
C ALA A 245 -14.41 -3.16 -6.29
N LEU A 246 -15.28 -2.38 -6.94
CA LEU A 246 -15.24 -2.17 -8.39
C LEU A 246 -13.93 -1.50 -8.82
N VAL A 247 -13.52 -0.41 -8.17
CA VAL A 247 -12.27 0.28 -8.51
C VAL A 247 -11.06 -0.63 -8.30
N LEU A 248 -11.00 -1.35 -7.17
CA LEU A 248 -9.95 -2.32 -6.89
C LEU A 248 -9.91 -3.44 -7.92
N GLY A 249 -11.07 -3.99 -8.30
CA GLY A 249 -11.20 -5.05 -9.29
C GLY A 249 -10.70 -4.60 -10.67
N VAL A 250 -11.15 -3.43 -11.15
CA VAL A 250 -10.73 -2.88 -12.44
C VAL A 250 -9.24 -2.60 -12.48
N LEU A 251 -8.69 -1.95 -11.44
CA LEU A 251 -7.26 -1.66 -11.36
C LEU A 251 -6.41 -2.93 -11.24
N SER A 252 -6.98 -4.06 -10.79
CA SER A 252 -6.28 -5.33 -10.65
C SER A 252 -6.23 -6.18 -11.92
N LEU A 253 -7.03 -5.87 -12.93
CA LEU A 253 -7.11 -6.65 -14.17
C LEU A 253 -5.75 -6.86 -14.87
N PRO A 254 -4.83 -5.89 -14.95
CA PRO A 254 -3.58 -6.03 -15.72
C PRO A 254 -2.68 -7.18 -15.27
N TRP A 255 -2.78 -7.64 -14.03
CA TRP A 255 -2.03 -8.80 -13.52
C TRP A 255 -2.95 -9.95 -13.09
N LEU A 256 -4.19 -9.67 -12.67
CA LEU A 256 -5.13 -10.72 -12.28
C LEU A 256 -5.48 -11.62 -13.47
N VAL A 257 -5.71 -11.02 -14.65
CA VAL A 257 -6.02 -11.79 -15.86
C VAL A 257 -4.84 -12.67 -16.28
N PRO A 258 -3.60 -12.15 -16.48
CA PRO A 258 -2.46 -13.01 -16.78
C PRO A 258 -2.16 -14.08 -15.71
N ALA A 259 -2.34 -13.77 -14.42
CA ALA A 259 -2.11 -14.75 -13.34
C ALA A 259 -3.13 -15.90 -13.36
N LEU A 260 -4.40 -15.62 -13.65
CA LEU A 260 -5.43 -16.67 -13.79
C LEU A 260 -5.23 -17.51 -15.06
N LEU A 261 -4.59 -16.96 -16.09
CA LEU A 261 -4.33 -17.62 -17.37
C LEU A 261 -2.98 -18.35 -17.44
N SER A 262 -2.05 -18.12 -16.51
CA SER A 262 -0.67 -18.61 -16.65
C SER A 262 -0.49 -20.09 -16.35
N GLY A 263 -1.47 -20.76 -15.73
CA GLY A 263 -1.36 -22.14 -15.27
C GLY A 263 -0.31 -22.36 -14.16
N ALA A 264 0.16 -21.27 -13.53
CA ALA A 264 1.19 -21.33 -12.50
C ALA A 264 0.61 -21.88 -11.19
N THR A 265 1.40 -22.71 -10.50
CA THR A 265 1.05 -23.29 -9.20
C THR A 265 1.86 -22.64 -8.09
N THR A 266 1.31 -22.57 -6.89
CA THR A 266 2.04 -22.12 -5.70
C THR A 266 2.53 -23.32 -4.91
N ASP A 267 3.84 -23.43 -4.70
CA ASP A 267 4.41 -24.46 -3.83
C ASP A 267 4.14 -24.16 -2.33
N PRO A 268 3.47 -25.05 -1.58
CA PRO A 268 3.26 -24.91 -0.14
C PRO A 268 4.53 -24.80 0.69
N ALA A 269 5.69 -25.29 0.21
CA ALA A 269 6.99 -25.10 0.87
C ALA A 269 7.35 -23.61 1.02
N GLY A 270 6.79 -22.75 0.16
CA GLY A 270 6.90 -21.31 0.28
C GLY A 270 6.39 -20.75 1.61
N VAL A 271 5.47 -21.44 2.30
CA VAL A 271 5.00 -21.02 3.62
C VAL A 271 6.13 -21.03 4.65
N ASP A 272 6.96 -22.08 4.69
CA ASP A 272 8.10 -22.13 5.63
C ASP A 272 9.24 -21.21 5.17
N ALA A 273 9.44 -21.12 3.85
CA ALA A 273 10.47 -20.28 3.26
C ALA A 273 10.28 -18.80 3.63
N PHE A 274 9.05 -18.32 3.53
CA PHE A 274 8.71 -16.90 3.67
C PHE A 274 8.03 -16.53 4.98
N ALA A 275 7.80 -17.49 5.88
CA ALA A 275 7.26 -17.24 7.22
C ALA A 275 8.05 -16.14 7.94
N ALA A 276 7.32 -15.31 8.70
CA ALA A 276 7.93 -14.25 9.50
C ALA A 276 8.94 -14.82 10.50
N ARG A 277 10.08 -14.15 10.65
CA ARG A 277 11.18 -14.59 11.51
C ARG A 277 11.50 -13.54 12.55
N ALA A 278 12.06 -13.96 13.68
CA ALA A 278 12.52 -13.02 14.68
C ALA A 278 13.70 -12.21 14.11
N ASP A 279 13.62 -10.89 14.19
CA ASP A 279 14.71 -9.96 13.81
C ASP A 279 15.35 -9.30 15.04
N GLY A 280 15.18 -9.94 16.19
CA GLY A 280 15.67 -9.50 17.48
C GLY A 280 15.22 -10.45 18.60
N PRO A 281 15.55 -10.12 19.85
CA PRO A 281 15.41 -11.04 20.98
C PRO A 281 13.97 -11.24 21.46
N LEU A 282 13.01 -10.47 20.95
CA LEU A 282 11.59 -10.51 21.37
C LEU A 282 10.76 -11.56 20.61
N GLY A 283 11.43 -12.49 19.92
CA GLY A 283 10.80 -13.51 19.09
C GLY A 283 10.04 -12.93 17.89
N VAL A 284 9.31 -13.79 17.18
CA VAL A 284 8.59 -13.41 15.95
C VAL A 284 7.52 -12.36 16.22
N VAL A 285 6.68 -12.57 17.26
CA VAL A 285 5.57 -11.66 17.57
C VAL A 285 6.09 -10.28 17.98
N GLY A 286 7.13 -10.20 18.81
CA GLY A 286 7.75 -8.91 19.17
C GLY A 286 8.36 -8.21 17.96
N SER A 287 8.96 -8.97 17.05
CA SER A 287 9.50 -8.44 15.79
C SER A 287 8.39 -7.84 14.92
N LEU A 288 7.27 -8.56 14.73
CA LEU A 288 6.11 -8.09 13.97
C LEU A 288 5.46 -6.85 14.59
N LEU A 289 5.32 -6.80 15.92
CA LEU A 289 4.81 -5.62 16.63
C LEU A 289 5.73 -4.40 16.46
N GLY A 290 7.04 -4.63 16.40
CA GLY A 290 8.06 -3.62 16.09
C GLY A 290 8.23 -3.32 14.58
N LEU A 291 7.26 -3.71 13.74
CA LEU A 291 7.25 -3.55 12.27
C LEU A 291 8.39 -4.27 11.53
N GLY A 292 8.98 -5.26 12.17
CA GLY A 292 10.02 -6.12 11.64
C GLY A 292 9.47 -7.42 11.08
N GLY A 293 10.21 -8.51 11.33
CA GLY A 293 9.74 -9.86 11.05
C GLY A 293 10.13 -10.41 9.69
N ILE A 294 11.09 -9.80 9.00
CA ILE A 294 11.49 -10.20 7.65
C ILE A 294 12.13 -11.59 7.63
N TRP A 295 11.74 -12.42 6.66
CA TRP A 295 12.31 -13.77 6.52
C TRP A 295 13.77 -13.75 6.08
N ASN A 296 14.20 -12.73 5.33
CA ASN A 296 15.57 -12.64 4.82
C ASN A 296 16.48 -11.89 5.81
N ALA A 297 17.41 -12.61 6.45
CA ALA A 297 18.36 -12.03 7.41
C ALA A 297 19.21 -10.89 6.81
N HIS A 298 19.56 -10.95 5.53
CA HIS A 298 20.33 -9.90 4.85
C HIS A 298 19.53 -8.62 4.57
N ALA A 299 18.22 -8.64 4.81
CA ALA A 299 17.35 -7.47 4.77
C ALA A 299 17.10 -6.86 6.15
N VAL A 300 17.53 -7.50 7.24
CA VAL A 300 17.46 -6.93 8.58
C VAL A 300 18.41 -5.74 8.67
N VAL A 301 17.90 -4.62 9.20
CA VAL A 301 18.66 -3.37 9.31
C VAL A 301 19.74 -3.56 10.39
N PRO A 302 21.02 -3.20 10.14
CA PRO A 302 22.08 -3.37 11.14
C PRO A 302 21.71 -2.74 12.49
N GLY A 303 21.98 -3.41 13.60
CA GLY A 303 21.68 -2.91 14.96
C GLY A 303 20.22 -3.06 15.42
N GLN A 304 19.29 -3.38 14.50
CA GLN A 304 17.89 -3.65 14.80
C GLN A 304 17.70 -4.86 15.72
N GLU A 305 18.64 -5.81 15.66
CA GLU A 305 18.64 -7.07 16.41
C GLU A 305 18.98 -6.91 17.90
N SER A 306 19.42 -5.71 18.32
CA SER A 306 19.76 -5.46 19.72
C SER A 306 18.52 -5.42 20.62
N TRP A 307 18.67 -5.85 21.89
CA TRP A 307 17.64 -5.71 22.93
C TRP A 307 17.14 -4.27 23.07
N TRP A 308 18.04 -3.30 22.96
CA TRP A 308 17.72 -1.88 23.02
C TRP A 308 16.81 -1.46 21.87
N SER A 309 17.21 -1.71 20.61
CA SER A 309 16.40 -1.33 19.46
C SER A 309 15.04 -2.03 19.47
N ALA A 310 15.01 -3.32 19.79
CA ALA A 310 13.77 -4.09 19.88
C ALA A 310 12.85 -3.55 20.99
N GLY A 311 13.39 -3.26 22.18
CA GLY A 311 12.64 -2.72 23.31
C GLY A 311 12.06 -1.33 23.02
N VAL A 312 12.85 -0.41 22.44
CA VAL A 312 12.37 0.94 22.08
C VAL A 312 11.30 0.86 20.99
N ARG A 313 11.46 0.02 19.96
CA ARG A 313 10.44 -0.18 18.92
C ARG A 313 9.13 -0.73 19.51
N LEU A 314 9.21 -1.69 20.43
CA LEU A 314 8.02 -2.23 21.09
C LEU A 314 7.33 -1.19 21.99
N LEU A 315 8.10 -0.39 22.72
CA LEU A 315 7.57 0.73 23.50
C LEU A 315 6.85 1.74 22.60
N LEU A 316 7.48 2.13 21.49
CA LEU A 316 6.88 3.03 20.49
C LEU A 316 5.60 2.44 19.91
N ALA A 317 5.56 1.13 19.62
CA ALA A 317 4.35 0.44 19.17
C ALA A 317 3.23 0.51 20.22
N GLY A 318 3.54 0.32 21.51
CA GLY A 318 2.59 0.48 22.61
C GLY A 318 2.02 1.90 22.72
N VAL A 319 2.90 2.92 22.68
CA VAL A 319 2.49 4.34 22.67
C VAL A 319 1.65 4.67 21.44
N ALA A 320 2.01 4.12 20.28
CA ALA A 320 1.23 4.21 19.04
C ALA A 320 -0.19 3.68 19.22
N VAL A 321 -0.35 2.45 19.70
CA VAL A 321 -1.67 1.82 19.89
C VAL A 321 -2.49 2.65 20.89
N TRP A 322 -1.90 3.05 22.01
CA TRP A 322 -2.55 3.93 22.99
C TRP A 322 -3.01 5.25 22.36
N GLY A 323 -2.13 5.92 21.63
CA GLY A 323 -2.42 7.19 20.98
C GLY A 323 -3.50 7.05 19.91
N PHE A 324 -3.52 5.93 19.19
CA PHE A 324 -4.50 5.63 18.15
C PHE A 324 -5.90 5.39 18.73
N VAL A 325 -6.00 4.64 19.84
CA VAL A 325 -7.26 4.45 20.58
C VAL A 325 -7.82 5.81 21.05
N ARG A 326 -6.94 6.74 21.43
CA ARG A 326 -7.28 8.11 21.85
C ARG A 326 -7.37 9.12 20.70
N LEU A 327 -7.23 8.69 19.44
CA LEU A 327 -7.27 9.56 18.26
C LEU A 327 -8.67 10.19 18.11
N ARG A 328 -8.68 11.53 18.11
CA ARG A 328 -9.88 12.37 17.97
C ARG A 328 -9.55 13.57 17.08
N GLY A 329 -10.54 14.06 16.34
CA GLY A 329 -10.37 15.26 15.52
C GLY A 329 -10.32 16.55 16.33
N ASP A 330 -9.65 17.57 15.77
CA ASP A 330 -9.80 18.95 16.22
C ASP A 330 -11.25 19.39 15.94
N GLY A 331 -11.96 19.86 16.96
CA GLY A 331 -13.27 20.48 16.80
C GLY A 331 -13.17 21.80 16.02
N PRO A 332 -14.30 22.39 15.59
CA PRO A 332 -14.28 23.70 14.95
C PRO A 332 -13.55 24.72 15.86
N PRO A 333 -12.81 25.68 15.27
CA PRO A 333 -12.12 26.71 16.04
C PRO A 333 -13.12 27.47 16.90
N ALA A 334 -12.77 27.77 18.15
CA ALA A 334 -13.64 28.43 19.13
C ALA A 334 -14.26 29.75 18.60
N SER A 335 -13.56 30.46 17.73
CA SER A 335 -14.05 31.69 17.09
C SER A 335 -15.27 31.50 16.20
N ALA A 336 -15.51 30.31 15.65
CA ALA A 336 -16.70 30.00 14.87
C ALA A 336 -17.91 29.64 15.75
N ALA A 337 -17.67 29.18 16.98
CA ALA A 337 -18.73 28.95 17.96
C ALA A 337 -19.19 30.28 18.58
N GLU A 338 -18.26 31.20 18.87
CA GLU A 338 -18.57 32.54 19.38
C GLU A 338 -19.24 33.43 18.32
N ALA A 339 -18.84 33.32 17.04
CA ALA A 339 -19.48 34.06 15.95
C ALA A 339 -20.92 33.60 15.64
N SER A 340 -21.30 32.38 16.05
CA SER A 340 -22.68 31.90 15.95
C SER A 340 -23.55 32.36 17.13
N GLU A 341 -22.95 32.85 18.21
CA GLU A 341 -23.64 33.43 19.38
C GLU A 341 -23.82 34.95 19.25
N ALA A 342 -22.99 35.61 18.44
CA ALA A 342 -23.11 37.02 18.11
C ALA A 342 -24.14 37.26 16.99
N GLY A 343 -25.42 37.27 17.34
CA GLY A 343 -26.48 37.81 16.47
C GLY A 343 -26.23 39.29 16.12
N PRO A 344 -26.79 39.79 14.99
CA PRO A 344 -26.51 41.13 14.49
C PRO A 344 -26.97 42.23 15.46
N PRO A 345 -26.28 43.38 15.54
CA PRO A 345 -26.68 44.48 16.41
C PRO A 345 -27.86 45.22 15.77
N GLY A 346 -29.05 45.08 16.33
CA GLY A 346 -30.24 45.77 15.81
C GLY A 346 -31.41 45.76 16.78
N SER A 347 -31.68 46.94 17.37
CA SER A 347 -32.91 47.38 18.02
C SER A 347 -33.51 46.50 19.14
N ARG A 348 -33.12 46.77 20.39
CA ARG A 348 -34.03 46.59 21.54
C ARG A 348 -34.32 47.95 22.17
N THR A 349 -35.41 48.55 21.72
CA THR A 349 -36.12 49.58 22.46
C THR A 349 -36.69 48.92 23.72
N GLN A 350 -36.28 49.42 24.89
CA GLN A 350 -36.87 49.03 26.17
C GLN A 350 -38.31 49.52 26.22
N ALA A 351 -39.26 48.59 26.44
CA ALA A 351 -40.58 48.90 26.95
C ALA A 351 -40.77 48.11 28.25
N LEU A 352 -40.95 48.85 29.34
CA LEU A 352 -41.29 48.38 30.67
C LEU A 352 -42.70 47.77 30.67
N SER A 353 -42.86 46.55 31.16
CA SER A 353 -44.09 46.12 31.86
C SER A 353 -43.83 44.83 32.67
N PRO A 354 -44.32 44.71 33.92
CA PRO A 354 -44.05 43.56 34.79
C PRO A 354 -45.11 42.46 34.65
N GLY A 355 -44.69 41.20 34.51
CA GLY A 355 -45.52 39.99 34.53
C GLY A 355 -44.78 38.81 35.17
N PRO A 356 -45.49 37.82 35.76
CA PRO A 356 -44.99 36.94 36.83
C PRO A 356 -44.05 35.82 36.33
N PRO A 357 -43.34 35.09 37.22
CA PRO A 357 -42.16 34.34 36.86
C PRO A 357 -42.54 32.98 36.27
N GLU A 358 -42.55 32.87 34.94
CA GLU A 358 -42.57 31.56 34.29
C GLU A 358 -41.15 30.98 34.24
N SER A 359 -41.03 29.79 34.81
CA SER A 359 -39.87 28.91 34.83
C SER A 359 -39.42 28.56 33.41
N ARG A 360 -38.59 29.42 32.83
CA ARG A 360 -37.94 29.17 31.55
C ARG A 360 -36.87 28.09 31.75
N VAL A 361 -37.29 26.83 31.63
CA VAL A 361 -36.40 25.69 31.38
C VAL A 361 -35.58 26.05 30.14
N ARG A 362 -34.34 26.48 30.35
CA ARG A 362 -33.34 26.54 29.29
C ARG A 362 -33.07 25.11 28.87
N SER A 363 -33.79 24.63 27.86
CA SER A 363 -33.33 23.52 27.04
C SER A 363 -32.11 23.99 26.25
N SER A 364 -30.97 24.04 26.95
CA SER A 364 -29.64 24.06 26.34
C SER A 364 -29.40 22.69 25.69
N SER A 365 -30.10 22.42 24.60
CA SER A 365 -29.72 21.39 23.62
C SER A 365 -28.84 22.00 22.54
N ALA A 366 -27.92 22.90 22.94
CA ALA A 366 -26.67 23.11 22.21
C ALA A 366 -25.93 21.77 22.23
N GLY A 367 -26.28 20.92 21.26
CA GLY A 367 -25.69 19.63 21.07
C GLY A 367 -24.18 19.85 21.00
N THR A 368 -23.50 19.38 22.03
CA THR A 368 -22.08 19.05 22.02
C THR A 368 -21.84 18.16 20.80
N GLN A 369 -21.63 18.76 19.61
CA GLN A 369 -21.15 18.06 18.43
C GLN A 369 -19.74 17.62 18.78
N GLY A 370 -19.67 16.44 19.41
CA GLY A 370 -18.51 15.94 20.10
C GLY A 370 -17.33 15.82 19.16
N ARG A 371 -16.15 16.05 19.72
CA ARG A 371 -14.81 15.75 19.19
C ARG A 371 -14.69 14.27 18.83
N GLY A 372 -15.34 13.88 17.74
CA GLY A 372 -15.52 12.50 17.31
C GLY A 372 -14.20 11.85 16.89
N ALA A 373 -14.20 10.52 16.94
CA ALA A 373 -13.17 9.74 16.28
C ALA A 373 -13.18 10.00 14.77
N PRO A 374 -12.02 10.00 14.09
CA PRO A 374 -12.02 10.09 12.64
C PRO A 374 -12.75 8.88 12.03
N PRO A 375 -13.45 9.07 10.90
CA PRO A 375 -14.37 8.06 10.35
C PRO A 375 -13.65 6.80 9.84
N TYR A 376 -12.36 6.88 9.52
CA TYR A 376 -11.54 5.74 9.08
C TYR A 376 -11.00 4.88 10.25
N ARG A 377 -11.16 5.31 11.51
CA ARG A 377 -10.45 4.69 12.65
C ARG A 377 -10.77 3.21 12.82
N ALA A 378 -12.06 2.84 12.73
CA ALA A 378 -12.50 1.45 12.91
C ALA A 378 -12.00 0.54 11.78
N GLY A 379 -12.13 0.98 10.52
CA GLY A 379 -11.65 0.23 9.37
C GLY A 379 -10.13 0.03 9.36
N LEU A 380 -9.37 1.07 9.68
CA LEU A 380 -7.92 0.96 9.80
C LEU A 380 -7.49 0.06 10.96
N ALA A 381 -8.18 0.11 12.11
CA ALA A 381 -7.94 -0.81 13.22
C ALA A 381 -8.20 -2.27 12.81
N GLY A 382 -9.34 -2.54 12.18
CA GLY A 382 -9.69 -3.88 11.70
C GLY A 382 -8.68 -4.40 10.69
N ALA A 383 -8.26 -3.57 9.73
CA ALA A 383 -7.24 -3.93 8.75
C ALA A 383 -5.86 -4.18 9.38
N ALA A 384 -5.48 -3.39 10.40
CA ALA A 384 -4.22 -3.59 11.13
C ALA A 384 -4.22 -4.90 11.92
N VAL A 385 -5.33 -5.23 12.60
CA VAL A 385 -5.47 -6.51 13.33
C VAL A 385 -5.47 -7.69 12.35
N ALA A 386 -6.24 -7.60 11.26
CA ALA A 386 -6.28 -8.64 10.24
C ALA A 386 -4.89 -8.85 9.60
N GLY A 387 -4.20 -7.76 9.25
CA GLY A 387 -2.87 -7.82 8.67
C GLY A 387 -1.81 -8.39 9.62
N LEU A 388 -1.86 -8.03 10.91
CA LEU A 388 -1.00 -8.63 11.94
C LEU A 388 -1.31 -10.13 12.12
N GLY A 389 -2.59 -10.52 12.07
CA GLY A 389 -3.01 -11.93 12.10
C GLY A 389 -2.45 -12.73 10.93
N VAL A 390 -2.52 -12.20 9.71
CA VAL A 390 -1.91 -12.80 8.51
C VAL A 390 -0.39 -12.91 8.67
N ALA A 391 0.26 -11.87 9.19
CA ALA A 391 1.71 -11.88 9.45
C ALA A 391 2.14 -12.96 10.46
N CYS A 392 1.31 -13.22 11.46
CA CYS A 392 1.55 -14.31 12.43
C CYS A 392 1.25 -15.70 11.87
N LEU A 393 0.32 -15.82 10.90
CA LEU A 393 -0.21 -17.11 10.44
C LEU A 393 0.88 -18.06 9.93
N GLY A 394 1.79 -17.58 9.09
CA GLY A 394 2.89 -18.39 8.55
C GLY A 394 3.88 -18.88 9.59
N ALA A 395 4.09 -18.10 10.67
CA ALA A 395 5.03 -18.46 11.73
C ALA A 395 4.41 -19.30 12.85
N LEU A 396 3.14 -19.04 13.20
CA LEU A 396 2.47 -19.66 14.35
C LEU A 396 1.57 -20.85 13.96
N ALA A 397 1.08 -20.90 12.72
CA ALA A 397 0.21 -21.95 12.23
C ALA A 397 0.52 -22.32 10.75
N PRO A 398 1.77 -22.69 10.43
CA PRO A 398 2.17 -22.99 9.05
C PRO A 398 1.34 -24.11 8.41
N GLY A 399 0.90 -25.11 9.18
CA GLY A 399 0.07 -26.21 8.68
C GLY A 399 -1.28 -25.74 8.12
N VAL A 400 -1.93 -24.77 8.77
CA VAL A 400 -3.20 -24.19 8.30
C VAL A 400 -2.97 -23.46 6.98
N LEU A 401 -1.92 -22.65 6.91
CA LEU A 401 -1.63 -21.88 5.70
C LEU A 401 -1.21 -22.79 4.53
N LYS A 402 -0.42 -23.84 4.78
CA LYS A 402 -0.09 -24.86 3.77
C LYS A 402 -1.34 -25.57 3.25
N ALA A 403 -2.28 -25.92 4.13
CA ALA A 403 -3.55 -26.54 3.73
C ALA A 403 -4.38 -25.60 2.83
N LEU A 404 -4.44 -24.30 3.15
CA LEU A 404 -5.09 -23.31 2.30
C LEU A 404 -4.41 -23.16 0.94
N VAL A 405 -3.08 -23.04 0.91
CA VAL A 405 -2.30 -22.94 -0.34
C VAL A 405 -2.46 -24.20 -1.20
N GLY A 406 -2.47 -25.38 -0.58
CA GLY A 406 -2.71 -26.65 -1.26
C GLY A 406 -4.14 -26.81 -1.77
N TRP A 407 -5.13 -26.22 -1.07
CA TRP A 407 -6.52 -26.21 -1.52
C TRP A 407 -6.74 -25.27 -2.71
N TRP A 408 -6.15 -24.07 -2.68
CA TRP A 408 -6.21 -23.12 -3.79
C TRP A 408 -4.94 -22.26 -3.86
N PRO A 409 -4.21 -22.24 -5.00
CA PRO A 409 -3.01 -21.43 -5.18
C PRO A 409 -3.19 -19.94 -4.91
N GLY A 410 -4.43 -19.43 -4.99
CA GLY A 410 -4.78 -18.04 -4.67
C GLY A 410 -4.55 -17.63 -3.21
N PHE A 411 -4.33 -18.58 -2.29
CA PHE A 411 -3.85 -18.29 -0.93
C PHE A 411 -2.33 -18.12 -0.84
N GLY A 412 -1.59 -18.46 -1.89
CA GLY A 412 -0.14 -18.28 -1.98
C GLY A 412 0.38 -16.92 -1.52
N PRO A 413 -0.27 -15.79 -1.85
CA PRO A 413 0.16 -14.46 -1.40
C PRO A 413 0.17 -14.27 0.12
N LEU A 414 -0.60 -15.06 0.86
CA LEU A 414 -0.62 -15.02 2.32
C LEU A 414 0.64 -15.65 2.95
N ARG A 415 1.44 -16.40 2.17
CA ARG A 415 2.74 -16.96 2.61
C ARG A 415 3.72 -15.88 3.04
N ASP A 416 3.66 -14.72 2.37
CA ASP A 416 4.43 -13.52 2.68
C ASP A 416 3.68 -12.63 3.69
N GLY A 417 3.29 -13.20 4.83
CA GLY A 417 2.38 -12.53 5.78
C GLY A 417 2.90 -11.18 6.28
N GLN A 418 4.22 -11.04 6.43
CA GLN A 418 4.90 -9.81 6.84
C GLN A 418 4.65 -8.61 5.91
N LEU A 419 4.14 -8.81 4.69
CA LEU A 419 3.77 -7.69 3.80
C LEU A 419 2.51 -6.97 4.32
N TYR A 420 1.63 -7.69 5.01
CA TYR A 420 0.35 -7.19 5.52
C TYR A 420 0.48 -6.37 6.81
N LEU A 421 1.70 -6.07 7.28
CA LEU A 421 1.94 -5.15 8.39
C LEU A 421 1.74 -3.67 8.02
N ALA A 422 1.67 -3.31 6.74
CA ALA A 422 1.54 -1.91 6.30
C ALA A 422 0.36 -1.13 6.93
N PRO A 423 -0.84 -1.69 7.13
CA PRO A 423 -1.93 -1.00 7.84
C PRO A 423 -1.58 -0.74 9.31
N PHE A 424 -0.85 -1.67 9.94
CA PHE A 424 -0.38 -1.51 11.31
C PHE A 424 0.71 -0.44 11.40
N ALA A 425 1.61 -0.33 10.42
CA ALA A 425 2.57 0.77 10.32
C ALA A 425 1.87 2.15 10.21
N LEU A 426 0.81 2.24 9.41
CA LEU A 426 0.01 3.47 9.30
C LEU A 426 -0.72 3.79 10.62
N LEU A 427 -1.28 2.77 11.27
CA LEU A 427 -1.88 2.91 12.60
C LEU A 427 -0.87 3.46 13.60
N GLN A 428 0.35 2.91 13.64
CA GLN A 428 1.40 3.38 14.54
C GLN A 428 1.76 4.85 14.30
N ALA A 429 1.94 5.25 13.04
CA ALA A 429 2.25 6.64 12.69
C ALA A 429 1.15 7.63 13.15
N LEU A 430 -0.13 7.30 12.91
CA LEU A 430 -1.25 8.13 13.35
C LEU A 430 -1.42 8.13 14.87
N GLY A 431 -1.11 7.00 15.51
CA GLY A 431 -1.12 6.85 16.96
C GLY A 431 -0.06 7.72 17.65
N LEU A 432 1.18 7.69 17.15
CA LEU A 432 2.28 8.51 17.66
C LEU A 432 2.02 10.00 17.43
N ALA A 433 1.44 10.39 16.29
CA ALA A 433 0.97 11.75 16.07
C ALA A 433 -0.07 12.20 17.10
N SER A 434 -1.01 11.31 17.44
CA SER A 434 -1.99 11.57 18.51
C SER A 434 -1.31 11.69 19.87
N ALA A 435 -0.32 10.85 20.18
CA ALA A 435 0.45 10.94 21.41
C ALA A 435 1.19 12.28 21.53
N VAL A 436 1.87 12.73 20.46
CA VAL A 436 2.49 14.06 20.39
C VAL A 436 1.48 15.16 20.66
N ARG A 437 0.27 15.08 20.08
CA ARG A 437 -0.80 16.05 20.31
C ARG A 437 -1.28 16.07 21.76
N LEU A 438 -1.35 14.91 22.41
CA LEU A 438 -1.86 14.74 23.78
C LEU A 438 -0.83 15.11 24.84
N LEU A 439 0.45 14.85 24.59
CA LEU A 439 1.54 15.04 25.55
C LEU A 439 2.22 16.40 25.41
N ALA A 440 2.15 17.05 24.25
CA ALA A 440 2.74 18.36 24.06
C ALA A 440 1.90 19.47 24.73
N SER A 441 2.47 20.10 25.76
CA SER A 441 1.97 21.39 26.26
C SER A 441 2.19 22.49 25.21
N ARG A 442 1.44 23.60 25.30
CA ARG A 442 1.59 24.74 24.37
C ARG A 442 3.03 25.28 24.36
N ALA A 443 3.68 25.34 25.52
CA ALA A 443 5.04 25.84 25.67
C ALA A 443 6.11 24.86 25.10
N ALA A 444 5.88 23.55 25.17
CA ALA A 444 6.85 22.54 24.74
C ALA A 444 6.59 21.98 23.31
N THR A 445 5.60 22.51 22.58
CA THR A 445 5.15 21.91 21.32
C THR A 445 6.26 21.80 20.27
N ALA A 446 7.13 22.81 20.17
CA ALA A 446 8.25 22.79 19.22
C ALA A 446 9.29 21.71 19.58
N ALA A 447 9.70 21.63 20.86
CA ALA A 447 10.67 20.65 21.33
C ALA A 447 10.14 19.20 21.20
N VAL A 448 8.89 18.94 21.63
CA VAL A 448 8.28 17.61 21.50
C VAL A 448 8.14 17.21 20.04
N THR A 449 7.81 18.15 19.14
CA THR A 449 7.77 17.88 17.69
C THR A 449 9.16 17.54 17.15
N ALA A 450 10.19 18.32 17.49
CA ALA A 450 11.55 18.08 17.05
C ALA A 450 12.04 16.69 17.50
N VAL A 451 11.80 16.33 18.77
CA VAL A 451 12.11 15.00 19.30
C VAL A 451 11.33 13.93 18.55
N ALA A 452 10.02 14.09 18.35
CA ALA A 452 9.19 13.11 17.65
C ALA A 452 9.62 12.88 16.19
N VAL A 453 10.12 13.91 15.50
CA VAL A 453 10.65 13.79 14.14
C VAL A 453 12.03 13.13 14.13
N ALA A 454 12.85 13.34 15.16
CA ALA A 454 14.18 12.74 15.28
C ALA A 454 14.15 11.27 15.71
N VAL A 455 13.20 10.88 16.57
CA VAL A 455 13.12 9.52 17.15
C VAL A 455 13.18 8.40 16.12
N PRO A 456 12.41 8.39 15.01
CA PRO A 456 12.51 7.34 14.00
C PRO A 456 13.93 7.13 13.46
N VAL A 457 14.63 8.23 13.19
CA VAL A 457 16.01 8.23 12.69
C VAL A 457 16.97 7.74 13.77
N LEU A 458 16.76 8.12 15.03
CA LEU A 458 17.59 7.68 16.16
C LEU A 458 17.40 6.20 16.52
N VAL A 459 16.22 5.64 16.28
CA VAL A 459 15.91 4.23 16.54
C VAL A 459 16.44 3.32 15.43
N LEU A 460 16.48 3.82 14.19
CA LEU A 460 16.99 3.13 13.01
C LEU A 460 18.02 4.00 12.26
N PRO A 461 19.16 4.35 12.90
CA PRO A 461 20.14 5.26 12.30
C PRO A 461 20.83 4.61 11.10
N THR A 462 20.92 3.29 11.11
CA THR A 462 21.57 2.45 10.11
C THR A 462 20.74 2.27 8.84
N LEU A 463 19.56 2.89 8.72
CA LEU A 463 18.89 3.10 7.43
C LEU A 463 19.50 4.28 6.66
N ALA A 464 20.13 5.23 7.34
CA ALA A 464 20.75 6.37 6.70
C ALA A 464 21.91 5.95 5.79
N LEU A 465 22.24 6.84 4.83
CA LEU A 465 23.37 6.71 3.92
C LEU A 465 23.37 5.37 3.17
N GLY A 466 22.23 5.01 2.59
CA GLY A 466 22.08 3.77 1.83
C GLY A 466 22.14 2.54 2.73
N ALA A 467 21.57 2.63 3.92
CA ALA A 467 21.74 1.67 5.00
C ALA A 467 23.22 1.30 5.27
N PHE A 468 24.05 2.34 5.44
CA PHE A 468 25.51 2.26 5.56
C PHE A 468 26.18 1.46 4.43
N GLY A 469 25.94 1.88 3.18
CA GLY A 469 26.59 1.30 1.99
C GLY A 469 25.96 -0.01 1.48
N ARG A 470 24.85 -0.46 2.08
CA ARG A 470 24.09 -1.62 1.56
C ARG A 470 23.31 -1.30 0.28
N LEU A 471 23.00 -0.02 0.06
CA LEU A 471 22.40 0.53 -1.15
C LEU A 471 23.39 1.52 -1.75
N GLU A 472 23.95 1.13 -2.89
CA GLU A 472 24.90 1.93 -3.65
C GLU A 472 24.50 1.91 -5.13
N ALA A 473 24.78 3.00 -5.83
CA ALA A 473 24.57 3.08 -7.26
C ALA A 473 25.75 2.42 -8.00
N VAL A 474 25.44 1.64 -9.04
CA VAL A 474 26.41 0.93 -9.87
C VAL A 474 26.10 1.10 -11.36
N GLY A 475 27.10 1.33 -12.19
CA GLY A 475 26.94 1.36 -13.64
C GLY A 475 26.87 -0.05 -14.24
N TYR A 476 25.99 -0.26 -15.21
CA TYR A 476 26.05 -1.47 -16.04
C TYR A 476 27.30 -1.43 -16.93
N PRO A 477 28.07 -2.53 -17.01
CA PRO A 477 29.15 -2.65 -17.99
C PRO A 477 28.64 -2.48 -19.43
N GLU A 478 29.45 -1.88 -20.31
CA GLU A 478 29.07 -1.60 -21.70
C GLU A 478 28.68 -2.87 -22.50
N GLU A 479 29.25 -4.02 -22.15
CA GLU A 479 28.92 -5.29 -22.81
C GLU A 479 27.44 -5.69 -22.65
N TRP A 480 26.78 -5.32 -21.54
CA TRP A 480 25.34 -5.55 -21.34
C TRP A 480 24.50 -4.80 -22.38
N ARG A 481 24.84 -3.53 -22.65
CA ARG A 481 24.16 -2.72 -23.68
C ARG A 481 24.42 -3.25 -25.09
N ARG A 482 25.64 -3.71 -25.38
CA ARG A 482 25.96 -4.34 -26.68
C ARG A 482 25.16 -5.63 -26.90
N VAL A 483 25.13 -6.52 -25.91
CA VAL A 483 24.37 -7.77 -25.97
C VAL A 483 22.88 -7.49 -26.09
N GLN A 484 22.34 -6.52 -25.34
CA GLN A 484 20.96 -6.05 -25.48
C GLN A 484 20.65 -5.60 -26.91
N ALA A 485 21.51 -4.76 -27.51
CA ALA A 485 21.32 -4.28 -28.88
C ALA A 485 21.30 -5.43 -29.90
N ILE A 486 22.24 -6.39 -29.79
CA ILE A 486 22.29 -7.58 -30.66
C ILE A 486 21.00 -8.40 -30.55
N VAL A 487 20.59 -8.72 -29.33
CA VAL A 487 19.44 -9.61 -29.08
C VAL A 487 18.11 -8.93 -29.42
N ASN A 488 17.96 -7.63 -29.15
CA ASN A 488 16.72 -6.90 -29.42
C ASN A 488 16.59 -6.50 -30.90
N ALA A 489 17.69 -6.42 -31.65
CA ALA A 489 17.67 -6.15 -33.09
C ALA A 489 17.30 -7.37 -33.94
N ASP A 490 17.47 -8.60 -33.43
CA ASP A 490 17.15 -9.82 -34.17
C ASP A 490 15.61 -10.04 -34.24
N PRO A 491 14.99 -9.93 -35.42
CA PRO A 491 13.54 -10.04 -35.59
C PRO A 491 13.03 -11.48 -35.48
N VAL A 492 13.91 -12.48 -35.51
CA VAL A 492 13.49 -13.87 -35.48
C VAL A 492 13.00 -14.25 -34.07
N PRO A 493 11.77 -14.81 -33.94
CA PRO A 493 11.23 -15.23 -32.67
C PRO A 493 12.11 -16.26 -31.96
N GLY A 494 12.03 -16.28 -30.63
CA GLY A 494 12.70 -17.26 -29.79
C GLY A 494 13.17 -16.66 -28.48
N ALA A 495 13.12 -17.47 -27.43
CA ALA A 495 13.46 -17.05 -26.08
C ALA A 495 14.98 -16.95 -25.87
N LEU A 496 15.39 -16.17 -24.87
CA LEU A 496 16.77 -16.11 -24.39
C LEU A 496 16.87 -16.89 -23.08
N LEU A 497 17.72 -17.91 -23.05
CA LEU A 497 18.06 -18.66 -21.84
C LEU A 497 19.16 -17.91 -21.08
N SER A 498 18.97 -17.63 -19.80
CA SER A 498 20.00 -17.03 -18.93
C SER A 498 20.68 -18.09 -18.05
N LEU A 499 22.01 -18.16 -18.13
CA LEU A 499 22.88 -19.02 -17.35
C LEU A 499 23.90 -18.18 -16.53
N PRO A 500 24.33 -18.63 -15.34
CA PRO A 500 24.05 -19.92 -14.70
C PRO A 500 22.58 -20.15 -14.30
N TRP A 501 22.16 -21.41 -14.15
CA TRP A 501 20.76 -21.79 -13.95
C TRP A 501 20.24 -21.47 -12.53
N GLY A 502 19.96 -20.20 -12.26
CA GLY A 502 19.50 -19.68 -10.98
C GLY A 502 18.69 -18.41 -11.08
N ALA A 503 17.96 -18.08 -10.01
CA ALA A 503 17.11 -16.90 -9.90
C ALA A 503 17.87 -15.58 -9.75
N HIS A 504 18.88 -15.62 -8.89
CA HIS A 504 19.62 -14.45 -8.49
C HIS A 504 21.06 -14.53 -8.99
N ARG A 505 21.69 -13.37 -9.09
CA ARG A 505 23.07 -13.16 -9.50
C ARG A 505 23.80 -12.35 -8.42
N ALA A 506 25.10 -12.55 -8.30
CA ALA A 506 25.97 -11.78 -7.42
C ALA A 506 27.18 -11.32 -8.23
N PHE A 507 26.98 -10.30 -9.07
CA PHE A 507 28.01 -9.84 -9.99
C PHE A 507 29.15 -9.12 -9.28
N ALA A 508 30.39 -9.37 -9.70
CA ALA A 508 31.56 -8.69 -9.16
C ALA A 508 31.49 -7.16 -9.35
N TRP A 509 31.03 -6.69 -10.51
CA TRP A 509 30.83 -5.26 -10.78
C TRP A 509 29.72 -4.63 -9.91
N ASN A 510 28.76 -5.42 -9.41
CA ASN A 510 27.77 -4.99 -8.42
C ASN A 510 28.23 -5.23 -6.97
N GLY A 511 29.54 -5.32 -6.73
CA GLY A 511 30.10 -5.55 -5.40
C GLY A 511 29.66 -6.87 -4.76
N GLY A 512 29.31 -7.88 -5.56
CA GLY A 512 28.83 -9.18 -5.08
C GLY A 512 27.44 -9.16 -4.43
N ARG A 513 26.70 -8.04 -4.55
CA ARG A 513 25.34 -7.96 -4.00
C ARG A 513 24.38 -8.83 -4.80
N VAL A 514 23.61 -9.64 -4.07
CA VAL A 514 22.57 -10.49 -4.64
C VAL A 514 21.51 -9.62 -5.30
N VAL A 515 21.18 -9.92 -6.55
CA VAL A 515 20.16 -9.23 -7.35
C VAL A 515 19.40 -10.26 -8.20
N LEU A 516 18.10 -10.07 -8.39
CA LEU A 516 17.34 -10.85 -9.38
C LEU A 516 17.96 -10.62 -10.77
N ASP A 517 18.06 -11.66 -11.59
CA ASP A 517 18.79 -11.60 -12.86
C ASP A 517 18.31 -10.41 -13.75
N PRO A 518 19.17 -9.41 -14.03
CA PRO A 518 18.83 -8.26 -14.86
C PRO A 518 18.36 -8.63 -16.27
N ALA A 519 18.78 -9.80 -16.79
CA ALA A 519 18.34 -10.27 -18.10
C ALA A 519 16.80 -10.28 -18.21
N THR A 520 16.10 -10.61 -17.12
CA THR A 520 14.64 -10.68 -17.06
C THR A 520 13.91 -9.39 -17.44
N LYS A 521 14.60 -8.24 -17.35
CA LYS A 521 14.05 -6.92 -17.69
C LYS A 521 14.74 -6.22 -18.85
N LEU A 522 15.91 -6.72 -19.27
CA LEU A 522 16.75 -6.04 -20.26
C LEU A 522 16.34 -6.37 -21.71
N PHE A 523 15.85 -7.58 -21.95
CA PHE A 523 15.59 -8.08 -23.30
C PHE A 523 14.10 -8.00 -23.67
N ALA A 524 13.82 -7.62 -24.92
CA ALA A 524 12.45 -7.50 -25.44
C ALA A 524 11.79 -8.86 -25.68
N ARG A 525 12.61 -9.90 -25.88
CA ARG A 525 12.17 -11.30 -26.00
C ARG A 525 12.04 -11.93 -24.62
N ARG A 526 11.21 -12.98 -24.51
CA ARG A 526 11.05 -13.75 -23.28
C ARG A 526 12.40 -14.29 -22.82
N VAL A 527 12.73 -14.05 -21.55
CA VAL A 527 13.90 -14.64 -20.89
C VAL A 527 13.47 -15.85 -20.08
N VAL A 528 14.13 -16.99 -20.31
CA VAL A 528 13.98 -18.23 -19.55
C VAL A 528 15.13 -18.32 -18.56
N TRP A 529 14.78 -18.51 -17.30
CA TRP A 529 15.71 -18.58 -16.18
C TRP A 529 15.14 -19.53 -15.14
N ASN A 530 15.96 -19.96 -14.18
CA ASN A 530 15.48 -20.82 -13.11
C ASN A 530 14.75 -19.99 -12.06
N ASP A 531 13.42 -20.03 -12.07
CA ASP A 531 12.58 -19.30 -11.12
C ASP A 531 12.32 -20.06 -9.81
N GLU A 532 12.97 -21.22 -9.64
CA GLU A 532 13.10 -21.94 -8.37
C GLU A 532 13.83 -21.07 -7.33
N LEU A 533 13.30 -21.01 -6.11
CA LEU A 533 13.87 -20.22 -5.02
C LEU A 533 14.55 -21.11 -3.99
N LEU A 534 15.82 -20.84 -3.73
CA LEU A 534 16.57 -21.44 -2.63
C LEU A 534 16.62 -20.44 -1.47
N VAL A 535 15.86 -20.72 -0.42
CA VAL A 535 15.72 -19.82 0.73
C VAL A 535 16.45 -20.42 1.94
N GLY A 536 17.34 -19.65 2.55
CA GLY A 536 17.99 -20.04 3.81
C GLY A 536 16.98 -20.10 4.95
N LEU A 537 17.08 -21.13 5.78
CA LEU A 537 16.28 -21.31 7.00
C LEU A 537 17.08 -20.91 8.25
N PRO A 538 16.39 -20.56 9.35
CA PRO A 538 17.04 -20.44 10.67
C PRO A 538 17.79 -21.74 11.00
N GLY A 539 19.07 -21.64 11.38
CA GLY A 539 19.90 -22.81 11.72
C GLY A 539 20.77 -23.38 10.58
N GLY A 540 20.84 -22.73 9.42
CA GLY A 540 21.83 -23.03 8.37
C GLY A 540 21.35 -23.95 7.24
N GLY A 541 20.11 -24.47 7.32
CA GLY A 541 19.48 -25.23 6.25
C GLY A 541 19.03 -24.35 5.07
N ARG A 542 18.66 -24.98 3.95
CA ARG A 542 18.02 -24.30 2.81
C ARG A 542 16.78 -25.07 2.40
N ILE A 543 15.71 -24.34 2.09
CA ILE A 543 14.49 -24.88 1.50
C ILE A 543 14.41 -24.49 0.02
N ARG A 544 13.99 -25.44 -0.80
CA ARG A 544 13.73 -25.25 -2.22
C ARG A 544 12.24 -25.03 -2.41
N VAL A 545 11.88 -23.92 -3.04
CA VAL A 545 10.53 -23.62 -3.51
C VAL A 545 10.52 -23.85 -5.02
N ALA A 546 9.65 -24.74 -5.48
CA ALA A 546 9.62 -25.16 -6.88
C ALA A 546 9.39 -24.00 -7.85
N ALA A 547 9.93 -24.17 -9.07
CA ALA A 547 9.68 -23.29 -10.21
C ALA A 547 8.18 -23.20 -10.53
N GLU A 548 7.71 -21.98 -10.83
CA GLU A 548 6.30 -21.68 -11.12
C GLU A 548 6.06 -21.56 -12.65
N ASP A 549 7.10 -21.28 -13.46
CA ASP A 549 6.99 -21.20 -14.93
C ASP A 549 7.12 -22.57 -15.63
N PRO A 550 6.09 -23.04 -16.37
CA PRO A 550 6.15 -24.31 -17.10
C PRO A 550 7.31 -24.44 -18.10
N LEU A 551 7.75 -23.35 -18.74
CA LEU A 551 8.90 -23.40 -19.66
C LEU A 551 10.20 -23.56 -18.89
N ALA A 552 10.35 -22.89 -17.74
CA ALA A 552 11.52 -23.04 -16.89
C ALA A 552 11.64 -24.48 -16.38
N VAL A 553 10.54 -25.14 -16.00
CA VAL A 553 10.53 -26.56 -15.61
C VAL A 553 11.06 -27.46 -16.74
N ARG A 554 10.56 -27.28 -17.98
CA ARG A 554 11.01 -28.07 -19.14
C ARG A 554 12.47 -27.83 -19.49
N VAL A 555 12.90 -26.56 -19.53
CA VAL A 555 14.31 -26.20 -19.79
C VAL A 555 15.23 -26.75 -18.70
N GLY A 556 14.82 -26.66 -17.43
CA GLY A 556 15.58 -27.23 -16.30
C GLY A 556 15.71 -28.76 -16.35
N ALA A 557 14.77 -29.47 -16.99
CA ALA A 557 14.92 -30.90 -17.28
C ALA A 557 15.96 -31.16 -18.38
N VAL A 558 15.93 -30.37 -19.47
CA VAL A 558 16.91 -30.45 -20.57
C VAL A 558 18.33 -30.14 -20.10
N LEU A 559 18.51 -29.12 -19.25
CA LEU A 559 19.83 -28.75 -18.72
C LEU A 559 20.46 -29.84 -17.84
N ARG A 560 19.65 -30.66 -17.15
CA ARG A 560 20.10 -31.81 -16.36
C ARG A 560 20.32 -33.08 -17.18
N GLY A 561 19.83 -33.09 -18.43
CA GLY A 561 19.95 -34.21 -19.34
C GLY A 561 21.30 -34.26 -20.06
N ASP A 562 21.31 -35.08 -21.10
CA ASP A 562 22.46 -35.34 -21.97
C ASP A 562 23.03 -34.04 -22.60
N PRO A 563 24.31 -33.70 -22.34
CA PRO A 563 24.97 -32.55 -22.96
C PRO A 563 24.91 -32.55 -24.49
N GLU A 564 25.09 -33.70 -25.16
CA GLU A 564 25.24 -33.74 -26.63
C GLU A 564 23.95 -33.33 -27.37
N ARG A 565 22.79 -33.60 -26.75
CA ARG A 565 21.46 -33.28 -27.31
C ARG A 565 20.91 -31.96 -26.80
N ARG A 566 21.62 -31.28 -25.90
CA ARG A 566 21.11 -30.14 -25.14
C ARG A 566 20.76 -28.96 -26.04
N ALA A 567 21.65 -28.58 -26.96
CA ALA A 567 21.39 -27.48 -27.89
C ALA A 567 20.17 -27.72 -28.77
N ALA A 568 20.07 -28.90 -29.38
CA ALA A 568 18.93 -29.26 -30.22
C ALA A 568 17.61 -29.31 -29.42
N ALA A 569 17.64 -29.87 -28.21
CA ALA A 569 16.47 -29.91 -27.32
C ALA A 569 16.03 -28.51 -26.87
N LEU A 570 16.97 -27.62 -26.53
CA LEU A 570 16.67 -26.23 -26.19
C LEU A 570 16.09 -25.45 -27.39
N ALA A 571 16.66 -25.63 -28.58
CA ALA A 571 16.13 -25.07 -29.82
C ALA A 571 14.70 -25.57 -30.09
N GLY A 572 14.44 -26.86 -29.89
CA GLY A 572 13.10 -27.45 -29.98
C GLY A 572 12.09 -26.92 -28.96
N LEU A 573 12.55 -26.41 -27.81
CA LEU A 573 11.73 -25.69 -26.83
C LEU A 573 11.55 -24.19 -27.17
N GLY A 574 12.05 -23.73 -28.31
CA GLY A 574 11.96 -22.35 -28.77
C GLY A 574 13.01 -21.42 -28.16
N VAL A 575 14.10 -21.95 -27.60
CA VAL A 575 15.25 -21.15 -27.15
C VAL A 575 16.13 -20.83 -28.35
N ARG A 576 16.42 -19.54 -28.54
CA ARG A 576 17.24 -19.05 -29.65
C ARG A 576 18.59 -18.52 -29.20
N TYR A 577 18.64 -17.91 -28.03
CA TYR A 577 19.86 -17.37 -27.46
C TYR A 577 20.17 -18.02 -26.12
N VAL A 578 21.45 -18.24 -25.84
CA VAL A 578 21.94 -18.57 -24.50
C VAL A 578 22.86 -17.43 -24.07
N LEU A 579 22.45 -16.71 -23.02
CA LEU A 579 23.25 -15.71 -22.35
C LEU A 579 23.96 -16.37 -21.17
N GLU A 580 25.27 -16.38 -21.23
CA GLU A 580 26.13 -16.93 -20.19
C GLU A 580 26.90 -15.80 -19.51
N HIS A 581 26.86 -15.82 -18.18
CA HIS A 581 27.74 -14.99 -17.36
C HIS A 581 29.00 -15.80 -17.04
N SER A 582 30.18 -15.20 -17.24
CA SER A 582 31.50 -15.82 -17.06
C SER A 582 31.52 -16.79 -15.86
N SER A 583 31.63 -18.08 -16.16
CA SER A 583 31.70 -19.16 -15.17
C SER A 583 32.67 -20.23 -15.64
N GLU A 584 33.21 -21.01 -14.70
CA GLU A 584 34.15 -22.11 -14.99
C GLU A 584 33.48 -23.26 -15.78
N ASN A 585 32.15 -23.30 -15.83
CA ASN A 585 31.35 -24.34 -16.50
C ASN A 585 30.61 -23.76 -17.72
N ALA A 586 31.37 -23.47 -18.78
CA ALA A 586 30.82 -22.86 -19.99
C ALA A 586 29.91 -23.81 -20.76
N PHE A 587 28.75 -23.31 -21.20
CA PHE A 587 27.89 -23.93 -22.19
C PHE A 587 28.66 -24.00 -23.52
N GLN A 588 28.94 -25.21 -24.00
CA GLN A 588 29.84 -25.41 -25.15
C GLN A 588 29.12 -25.36 -26.50
N ASP A 589 27.80 -25.50 -26.51
CA ASP A 589 27.04 -25.70 -27.74
C ASP A 589 26.48 -24.38 -28.30
N GLY A 590 26.45 -24.25 -29.63
CA GLY A 590 25.90 -23.08 -30.33
C GLY A 590 26.96 -22.10 -30.86
N ALA A 591 26.53 -21.23 -31.78
CA ALA A 591 27.41 -20.29 -32.46
C ALA A 591 27.66 -19.04 -31.58
N PRO A 592 28.92 -18.69 -31.25
CA PRO A 592 29.20 -17.46 -30.50
C PRO A 592 28.86 -16.23 -31.33
N VAL A 593 27.98 -15.39 -30.78
CA VAL A 593 27.58 -14.09 -31.38
C VAL A 593 28.26 -12.93 -30.66
N PHE A 594 28.54 -13.09 -29.37
CA PHE A 594 29.28 -12.13 -28.58
C PHE A 594 30.13 -12.84 -27.54
N GLN A 595 31.37 -12.37 -27.36
CA GLN A 595 32.25 -12.82 -26.30
C GLN A 595 32.92 -11.61 -25.68
N GLY A 596 32.48 -11.27 -24.47
CA GLY A 596 33.02 -10.21 -23.66
C GLY A 596 33.81 -10.76 -22.48
N ARG A 597 34.06 -9.89 -21.50
CA ARG A 597 34.77 -10.25 -20.28
C ARG A 597 33.82 -10.95 -19.29
N GLU A 598 32.58 -10.49 -19.22
CA GLU A 598 31.60 -11.02 -18.27
C GLU A 598 30.46 -11.74 -18.95
N LEU A 599 30.14 -11.38 -20.20
CA LEU A 599 29.03 -11.97 -20.96
C LEU A 599 29.52 -12.74 -22.18
N ARG A 600 28.92 -13.91 -22.38
CA ARG A 600 29.00 -14.67 -23.63
C ARG A 600 27.58 -14.90 -24.13
N LEU A 601 27.36 -14.61 -25.41
CA LEU A 601 26.08 -14.82 -26.08
C LEU A 601 26.27 -15.87 -27.17
N LEU A 602 25.52 -16.95 -27.06
CA LEU A 602 25.48 -18.03 -28.04
C LEU A 602 24.13 -18.00 -28.75
N ARG A 603 24.12 -18.27 -30.05
CA ARG A 603 22.92 -18.50 -30.84
C ARG A 603 22.76 -19.99 -31.08
N LEU A 604 21.57 -20.49 -30.79
CA LEU A 604 21.14 -21.83 -31.19
C LEU A 604 20.45 -21.70 -32.54
N ASP A 605 20.99 -22.34 -33.56
CA ASP A 605 20.34 -22.41 -34.86
C ASP A 605 19.23 -23.49 -34.77
N CYS A 606 18.07 -23.23 -35.40
CA CYS A 606 17.02 -24.24 -35.44
C CYS A 606 17.52 -25.48 -36.18
N PRO A 607 17.21 -26.70 -35.71
CA PRO A 607 17.38 -27.87 -36.56
C PRO A 607 16.55 -27.65 -37.83
N SER A 608 17.23 -27.75 -38.97
CA SER A 608 16.67 -27.65 -40.33
C SER A 608 15.61 -28.70 -40.61
#